data_AF-A0A6A2X9J6-F1
#
_entry.id   AF-A0A6A2X9J6-F1
#
_cell.length_a   1.000
_cell.length_b   1.000
_cell.length_c   1.000
_cell.angle_alpha   90.00
_cell.angle_beta   90.00
_cell.angle_gamma   90.00
#
_symmetry.space_group_name_H-M   'P 1'
#
loop_
_entity.id
_entity.type
_entity.pdbx_description
1 polymer ?
#
loop_
_entity_poly.entity_id
_entity_poly.type
_entity_poly.pdbx_seq_one_letter_code
_entity_poly.pdbx_strand_id
1 'polypeptide(L)'
;MYKFGELQSATDNFSPSNHIKGSVYRGVINGDFAAIKKVHGDVSKEIQLLNNVNHSNLIRLSGVCINDGNCYMVYEYAANGALSDWIFNQYDSRKFLSWKHRIQIALDVATGLNYLLSFTNPPHIHKDFKTSNVLLDSDFRAKITNFALARST
;
A
#
# COMPACT_ATOMS: atom_id res chain seq x y z
N MET A 1 9.26 -14.12 -5.48
CA MET A 1 9.22 -13.50 -6.82
C MET A 1 8.03 -14.11 -7.54
N TYR A 2 7.15 -13.29 -8.11
CA TYR A 2 5.98 -13.75 -8.86
C TYR A 2 6.29 -13.88 -10.34
N LYS A 3 5.61 -14.79 -11.04
CA LYS A 3 5.66 -14.89 -12.50
C LYS A 3 4.63 -13.95 -13.12
N PHE A 4 4.91 -13.41 -14.30
CA PHE A 4 3.99 -12.49 -14.95
C PHE A 4 2.62 -13.13 -15.26
N GLY A 5 2.62 -14.38 -15.71
CA GLY A 5 1.40 -15.15 -15.96
C GLY A 5 0.53 -15.35 -14.71
N GLU A 6 1.13 -15.39 -13.51
CA GLU A 6 0.38 -15.44 -12.24
C GLU A 6 -0.35 -14.11 -12.02
N LEU A 7 0.31 -12.97 -12.27
CA LEU A 7 -0.31 -11.66 -12.13
C LEU A 7 -1.39 -11.40 -13.18
N GLN A 8 -1.17 -11.86 -14.42
CA GLN A 8 -2.20 -11.82 -15.46
C GLN A 8 -3.44 -12.62 -15.04
N SER A 9 -3.25 -13.86 -14.58
CA SER A 9 -4.36 -14.69 -14.12
C SER A 9 -5.08 -14.07 -12.92
N ALA A 10 -4.31 -13.55 -11.95
CA ALA A 10 -4.85 -12.93 -10.74
C ALA A 10 -5.70 -11.68 -11.01
N THR A 11 -5.41 -10.95 -12.10
CA THR A 11 -6.06 -9.67 -12.44
C THR A 11 -7.02 -9.77 -13.61
N ASP A 12 -7.32 -10.99 -14.09
CA ASP A 12 -8.06 -11.21 -15.33
C ASP A 12 -7.47 -10.40 -16.51
N ASN A 13 -6.19 -10.64 -16.78
CA ASN A 13 -5.40 -9.92 -17.79
C ASN A 13 -5.38 -8.40 -17.60
N PHE A 14 -5.26 -7.92 -16.37
CA PHE A 14 -5.31 -6.50 -16.02
C PHE A 14 -6.60 -5.82 -16.53
N SER A 15 -7.72 -6.53 -16.41
CA SER A 15 -9.04 -6.06 -16.83
C SER A 15 -9.40 -4.70 -16.21
N PRO A 16 -10.07 -3.79 -16.94
CA PRO A 16 -10.58 -2.55 -16.37
C PRO A 16 -11.49 -2.74 -15.16
N SER A 17 -12.17 -3.89 -15.05
CA SER A 17 -13.00 -4.24 -13.88
C SER A 17 -12.20 -4.41 -12.59
N ASN A 18 -10.91 -4.73 -12.71
CA ASN A 18 -9.96 -4.87 -11.61
C ASN A 18 -9.13 -3.60 -11.40
N HIS A 19 -9.35 -2.53 -12.18
CA HIS A 19 -8.64 -1.27 -12.00
C HIS A 19 -9.08 -0.58 -10.71
N ILE A 20 -8.12 -0.17 -9.88
CA ILE A 20 -8.39 0.57 -8.64
C ILE A 20 -8.17 2.07 -8.88
N LYS A 21 -6.92 2.43 -9.21
CA LYS A 21 -6.51 3.83 -9.43
C LYS A 21 -5.12 3.85 -10.04
N GLY A 22 -4.88 4.80 -10.96
CA GLY A 22 -3.57 4.97 -11.59
C GLY A 22 -3.08 3.68 -12.24
N SER A 23 -1.94 3.16 -11.81
CA SER A 23 -1.36 1.90 -12.30
C SER A 23 -1.58 0.70 -11.36
N VAL A 24 -2.58 0.78 -10.47
CA VAL A 24 -2.88 -0.26 -9.47
C VAL A 24 -4.14 -1.04 -9.86
N TYR A 25 -4.00 -2.37 -9.82
CA TYR A 25 -5.06 -3.33 -10.10
C TYR A 25 -5.31 -4.21 -8.88
N ARG A 26 -6.56 -4.60 -8.66
CA ARG A 26 -6.93 -5.66 -7.72
C ARG A 26 -6.65 -7.01 -8.36
N GLY A 27 -6.14 -7.95 -7.59
CA GLY A 27 -6.07 -9.34 -8.02
C GLY A 27 -6.40 -10.30 -6.90
N VAL A 28 -6.54 -11.58 -7.25
CA VAL A 28 -6.70 -12.69 -6.30
C VAL A 28 -5.53 -13.65 -6.48
N ILE A 29 -4.73 -13.83 -5.43
CA ILE A 29 -3.57 -14.72 -5.43
C ILE A 29 -3.76 -15.73 -4.29
N ASN A 30 -3.77 -17.02 -4.60
CA ASN A 30 -4.00 -18.11 -3.64
C ASN A 30 -5.30 -17.95 -2.81
N GLY A 31 -6.32 -17.29 -3.36
CA GLY A 31 -7.60 -17.02 -2.68
C GLY A 31 -7.64 -15.68 -1.93
N ASP A 32 -6.51 -15.01 -1.74
CA ASP A 32 -6.43 -13.73 -1.03
C ASP A 32 -6.43 -12.54 -2.00
N PHE A 33 -7.05 -11.44 -1.58
CA PHE A 33 -6.99 -10.19 -2.34
C PHE A 33 -5.60 -9.55 -2.25
N ALA A 34 -5.10 -9.09 -3.39
CA ALA A 34 -3.85 -8.36 -3.52
C ALA A 34 -4.04 -7.06 -4.32
N ALA A 35 -3.18 -6.08 -4.05
CA ALA A 35 -3.05 -4.88 -4.87
C ALA A 35 -1.76 -4.98 -5.70
N ILE A 36 -1.88 -4.96 -7.02
CA ILE A 36 -0.78 -5.10 -7.97
C ILE A 36 -0.53 -3.74 -8.62
N LYS A 37 0.56 -3.09 -8.23
CA LYS A 37 0.99 -1.79 -8.76
C LYS A 37 2.03 -2.01 -9.85
N LYS A 38 1.72 -1.59 -11.07
CA LYS A 38 2.70 -1.50 -12.16
C LYS A 38 3.52 -0.21 -11.99
N VAL A 39 4.83 -0.33 -11.98
CA VAL A 39 5.77 0.80 -11.85
C VAL A 39 6.77 0.78 -13.00
N HIS A 40 7.01 1.97 -13.55
CA HIS A 40 8.06 2.23 -14.51
C HIS A 40 9.27 2.83 -13.80
N GLY A 41 10.48 2.37 -14.13
CA GLY A 41 11.73 2.86 -13.55
C GLY A 41 12.24 2.06 -12.36
N ASP A 42 13.28 2.59 -11.72
CA ASP A 42 13.98 1.92 -10.62
C ASP A 42 13.20 2.03 -9.30
N VAL A 43 12.74 0.88 -8.80
CA VAL A 43 12.07 0.71 -7.51
C VAL A 43 12.92 -0.04 -6.49
N SER A 44 14.22 -0.26 -6.77
CA SER A 44 15.11 -1.07 -5.94
C SER A 44 15.17 -0.57 -4.50
N LYS A 45 15.20 0.76 -4.30
CA LYS A 45 15.21 1.37 -2.96
C LYS A 45 13.91 1.11 -2.19
N GLU A 46 12.76 1.19 -2.85
CA GLU A 46 11.47 0.92 -2.23
C GLU A 46 11.35 -0.56 -1.85
N ILE A 47 11.76 -1.47 -2.75
CA ILE A 47 11.80 -2.92 -2.48
C ILE A 47 12.74 -3.24 -1.32
N GLN A 48 13.95 -2.66 -1.30
CA GLN A 48 14.92 -2.88 -0.22
C GLN A 48 14.36 -2.45 1.13
N LEU A 49 13.73 -1.27 1.20
CA LEU A 49 13.07 -0.80 2.42
C LEU A 49 11.95 -1.76 2.84
N LEU A 50 11.04 -2.07 1.91
CA LEU A 50 9.86 -2.88 2.19
C LEU A 50 10.19 -4.34 2.57
N ASN A 51 11.34 -4.86 2.12
CA ASN A 51 11.83 -6.17 2.53
C ASN A 51 12.39 -6.17 3.97
N ASN A 52 12.81 -5.02 4.48
CA ASN A 52 13.44 -4.88 5.81
C ASN A 52 12.47 -4.37 6.88
N VAL A 53 11.22 -4.06 6.52
CA VAL A 53 10.21 -3.58 7.45
C VAL A 53 9.05 -4.56 7.52
N ASN A 54 8.56 -4.81 8.72
CA ASN A 54 7.37 -5.63 8.93
C ASN A 54 6.60 -5.10 10.15
N HIS A 55 5.51 -4.40 9.89
CA HIS A 55 4.71 -3.75 10.93
C HIS A 55 3.26 -3.64 10.48
N SER A 56 2.31 -3.84 11.40
CA SER A 56 0.87 -3.87 11.09
C SER A 56 0.36 -2.58 10.45
N ASN A 57 0.95 -1.44 10.82
CA ASN A 57 0.60 -0.11 10.30
C ASN A 57 1.43 0.36 9.08
N LEU A 58 2.22 -0.53 8.47
CA LEU A 58 2.85 -0.30 7.17
C LEU A 58 2.23 -1.26 6.15
N ILE A 59 2.07 -0.83 4.90
CA ILE A 59 1.61 -1.73 3.84
C ILE A 59 2.67 -2.80 3.61
N ARG A 60 2.25 -4.06 3.62
CA ARG A 60 3.14 -5.18 3.38
C ARG A 60 3.32 -5.43 1.89
N LEU A 61 4.57 -5.42 1.43
CA LEU A 61 4.95 -5.93 0.12
C LEU A 61 5.04 -7.46 0.21
N SER A 62 4.17 -8.17 -0.51
CA SER A 62 4.23 -9.62 -0.58
C SER A 62 5.28 -10.13 -1.56
N GLY A 63 5.61 -9.35 -2.58
CA GLY A 63 6.63 -9.70 -3.55
C GLY A 63 6.56 -8.85 -4.81
N VAL A 64 7.40 -9.20 -5.77
CA VAL A 64 7.54 -8.47 -7.03
C VAL A 64 7.61 -9.41 -8.23
N CYS A 65 7.25 -8.90 -9.40
CA CYS A 65 7.48 -9.51 -10.72
C CYS A 65 8.16 -8.49 -11.63
N ILE A 66 9.11 -8.92 -12.45
CA ILE A 66 9.77 -8.09 -13.45
C ILE A 66 9.42 -8.69 -14.82
N ASN A 67 8.80 -7.90 -15.69
CA ASN A 67 8.43 -8.33 -17.03
C ASN A 67 8.46 -7.15 -18.00
N ASP A 68 9.14 -7.33 -19.15
CA ASP A 68 9.26 -6.35 -20.23
C ASP A 68 9.66 -4.94 -19.76
N GLY A 69 10.69 -4.86 -18.90
CA GLY A 69 11.19 -3.59 -18.35
C GLY A 69 10.26 -2.92 -17.33
N ASN A 70 9.15 -3.56 -16.95
CA ASN A 70 8.23 -3.08 -15.93
C ASN A 70 8.44 -3.87 -14.62
N CYS A 71 8.31 -3.19 -13.49
CA CYS A 71 8.22 -3.83 -12.19
C CYS A 71 6.76 -3.84 -11.72
N TYR A 72 6.27 -5.00 -11.31
CA TYR A 72 4.97 -5.19 -10.70
C TYR A 72 5.17 -5.50 -9.22
N MET A 73 4.67 -4.63 -8.36
CA MET A 73 4.76 -4.77 -6.92
C MET A 73 3.43 -5.27 -6.37
N VAL A 74 3.47 -6.38 -5.65
CA VAL A 74 2.30 -7.06 -5.10
C VAL A 74 2.19 -6.77 -3.62
N TYR A 75 1.18 -6.00 -3.24
CA TYR A 75 0.90 -5.59 -1.87
C TYR A 75 -0.31 -6.36 -1.31
N GLU A 76 -0.39 -6.41 0.01
CA GLU A 76 -1.66 -6.72 0.67
C GLU A 76 -2.76 -5.74 0.23
N TYR A 77 -4.01 -6.21 0.22
CA TYR A 77 -5.15 -5.40 -0.22
C TYR A 77 -5.80 -4.66 0.96
N ALA A 78 -5.76 -3.33 0.91
CA ALA A 78 -6.45 -2.47 1.87
C ALA A 78 -7.87 -2.13 1.37
N ALA A 79 -8.85 -2.90 1.83
CA ALA A 79 -10.20 -2.94 1.27
C ALA A 79 -10.98 -1.61 1.32
N ASN A 80 -10.68 -0.75 2.29
CA ASN A 80 -11.34 0.55 2.45
C ASN A 80 -10.61 1.70 1.70
N GLY A 81 -9.53 1.40 0.97
CA GLY A 81 -8.85 2.37 0.11
C GLY A 81 -8.15 3.48 0.89
N ALA A 82 -7.95 4.63 0.25
CA ALA A 82 -7.16 5.72 0.82
C ALA A 82 -7.96 6.56 1.83
N LEU A 83 -7.32 6.94 2.94
CA LEU A 83 -7.89 7.79 3.99
C LEU A 83 -8.34 9.15 3.44
N SER A 84 -7.64 9.69 2.42
CA SER A 84 -8.07 10.91 1.71
C SER A 84 -9.52 10.82 1.20
N ASP A 85 -9.94 9.64 0.75
CA ASP A 85 -11.28 9.44 0.20
C ASP A 85 -12.35 9.42 1.31
N TRP A 86 -11.96 9.16 2.56
CA TRP A 86 -12.86 9.20 3.72
C TRP A 86 -12.95 10.58 4.36
N ILE A 87 -11.91 11.41 4.18
CA ILE A 87 -11.86 12.76 4.75
C ILE A 87 -12.48 13.78 3.79
N PHE A 88 -12.17 13.68 2.49
CA PHE A 88 -12.49 14.75 1.54
C PHE A 88 -13.65 14.44 0.59
N ASN A 89 -14.07 13.18 0.45
CA ASN A 89 -15.16 12.84 -0.46
C ASN A 89 -16.53 13.03 0.21
N GLN A 90 -16.97 14.28 0.28
CA GLN A 90 -18.24 14.66 0.91
C GLN A 90 -19.47 14.25 0.11
N TYR A 91 -19.30 13.77 -1.13
CA TYR A 91 -20.40 13.39 -2.02
C TYR A 91 -20.86 11.93 -1.84
N ASP A 92 -20.08 11.09 -1.14
CA ASP A 92 -20.49 9.73 -0.79
C ASP A 92 -20.92 9.67 0.68
N SER A 93 -22.22 9.74 0.92
CA SER A 93 -22.81 9.66 2.27
C SER A 93 -22.50 8.36 3.01
N ARG A 94 -21.99 7.34 2.31
CA ARG A 94 -21.56 6.07 2.91
C ARG A 94 -20.14 6.13 3.49
N LYS A 95 -19.34 7.15 3.13
CA LYS A 95 -17.97 7.33 3.65
C LYS A 95 -17.97 8.21 4.87
N PHE A 96 -18.15 7.59 6.04
CA PHE A 96 -18.12 8.26 7.33
C PHE A 96 -17.16 7.58 8.30
N LEU A 97 -16.26 8.36 8.90
CA LEU A 97 -15.40 7.92 10.00
C LEU A 97 -15.94 8.45 11.33
N SER A 98 -16.35 7.54 12.20
CA SER A 98 -16.67 7.84 13.60
C SER A 98 -15.46 8.42 14.34
N TRP A 99 -15.70 9.11 15.45
CA TRP A 99 -14.62 9.66 16.27
C TRP A 99 -13.64 8.58 16.74
N LYS A 100 -14.16 7.40 17.12
CA LYS A 100 -13.35 6.24 17.49
C LYS A 100 -12.42 5.81 16.36
N HIS A 101 -12.92 5.71 15.13
CA HIS A 101 -12.08 5.38 13.97
C HIS A 101 -10.99 6.43 13.74
N ARG A 102 -11.32 7.72 13.84
CA ARG A 102 -10.33 8.80 13.63
C ARG A 102 -9.18 8.73 14.62
N ILE A 103 -9.47 8.54 15.91
CA ILE A 103 -8.44 8.39 16.95
C ILE A 103 -7.62 7.13 16.73
N GLN A 104 -8.26 6.01 16.38
CA GLN A 104 -7.54 4.77 16.08
C GLN A 104 -6.60 4.92 14.88
N ILE A 105 -7.06 5.54 13.79
CA ILE A 105 -6.27 5.78 12.58
C ILE A 105 -5.09 6.71 12.89
N ALA A 106 -5.30 7.76 13.69
CA ALA A 106 -4.23 8.67 14.08
C ALA A 106 -3.15 7.94 14.91
N LEU A 107 -3.57 7.08 15.84
CA LEU A 107 -2.65 6.25 16.62
C LEU A 107 -1.88 5.28 15.73
N ASP A 108 -2.56 4.57 14.82
CA ASP A 108 -1.95 3.64 13.88
C ASP A 108 -0.87 4.29 13.02
N VAL A 109 -1.17 5.47 12.47
CA VAL A 109 -0.22 6.27 11.71
C VAL A 109 0.99 6.64 12.57
N ALA A 110 0.76 7.15 13.79
CA ALA A 110 1.85 7.52 14.69
C ALA A 110 2.73 6.32 15.04
N THR A 111 2.13 5.16 15.31
CA THR A 111 2.86 3.91 15.59
C THR A 111 3.68 3.45 14.39
N GLY A 112 3.10 3.47 13.17
CA GLY A 112 3.82 3.10 11.94
C GLY A 112 5.00 4.02 11.63
N LEU A 113 4.83 5.34 11.81
CA LEU A 113 5.93 6.30 11.63
C LEU A 113 7.01 6.14 12.69
N ASN A 114 6.63 5.92 13.95
CA ASN A 114 7.58 5.68 15.03
C ASN A 114 8.39 4.39 14.80
N TYR A 115 7.76 3.34 14.27
CA TYR A 115 8.47 2.12 13.89
C TYR A 115 9.59 2.40 12.87
N LEU A 116 9.30 3.17 11.81
CA LEU A 116 10.31 3.54 10.81
C LEU A 116 11.47 4.38 11.38
N LEU A 117 11.19 5.24 12.35
CA LEU A 117 12.19 6.16 12.91
C LEU A 117 13.03 5.54 14.03
N SER A 118 12.45 4.64 14.82
CA SER A 118 13.09 4.19 16.06
C SER A 118 13.40 2.69 16.07
N PHE A 119 12.81 1.91 15.16
CA PHE A 119 12.90 0.45 15.17
C PHE A 119 13.42 -0.16 13.87
N THR A 120 13.86 0.66 12.91
CA THR A 120 14.65 0.21 11.75
C THR A 120 16.10 0.67 11.88
N ASN A 121 17.03 -0.14 11.39
CA ASN A 121 18.46 0.22 11.36
C ASN A 121 19.00 0.10 9.92
N PRO A 122 19.37 1.21 9.27
CA PRO A 122 19.29 2.59 9.77
C PRO A 122 17.83 3.09 9.91
N PRO A 123 17.57 4.16 10.69
CA PRO A 123 16.26 4.81 10.73
C PRO A 123 15.81 5.27 9.35
N HIS A 124 14.51 5.27 9.08
CA HIS A 124 13.94 5.65 7.80
C HIS A 124 12.92 6.78 7.93
N ILE A 125 13.06 7.81 7.09
CA ILE A 125 12.08 8.89 6.97
C ILE A 125 11.26 8.67 5.70
N HIS A 126 9.92 8.69 5.80
CA HIS A 126 8.99 8.47 4.68
C HIS A 126 9.07 9.54 3.57
N LYS A 127 9.25 10.81 3.94
CA LYS A 127 9.36 12.01 3.08
C LYS A 127 8.17 12.41 2.20
N ASP A 128 7.20 11.52 1.96
CA ASP A 128 5.93 11.84 1.25
C ASP A 128 4.70 11.47 2.11
N PHE A 129 4.70 11.83 3.39
CA PHE A 129 3.58 11.48 4.26
C PHE A 129 2.37 12.40 3.99
N LYS A 130 1.23 11.81 3.61
CA LYS A 130 -0.04 12.49 3.33
C LYS A 130 -1.20 11.50 3.42
N THR A 131 -2.43 11.99 3.55
CA THR A 131 -3.64 11.15 3.73
C THR A 131 -3.94 10.23 2.54
N SER A 132 -3.48 10.54 1.32
CA SER A 132 -3.61 9.63 0.18
C SER A 132 -2.60 8.46 0.21
N ASN A 133 -1.58 8.55 1.07
CA ASN A 133 -0.57 7.52 1.31
C ASN A 133 -0.83 6.76 2.62
N VAL A 134 -2.04 6.90 3.17
CA VAL A 134 -2.54 6.08 4.28
C VAL A 134 -3.72 5.31 3.75
N LEU A 135 -3.60 3.98 3.68
CA LEU A 135 -4.68 3.09 3.28
C LEU A 135 -5.38 2.52 4.52
N LEU A 136 -6.65 2.13 4.36
CA LEU A 136 -7.44 1.51 5.40
C LEU A 136 -7.75 0.07 5.00
N ASP A 137 -7.38 -0.89 5.85
CA ASP A 137 -7.75 -2.30 5.64
C ASP A 137 -9.23 -2.56 5.99
N SER A 138 -9.67 -3.81 5.93
CA SER A 138 -11.05 -4.22 6.20
C SER A 138 -11.56 -3.80 7.58
N ASP A 139 -10.65 -3.72 8.57
CA ASP A 139 -10.97 -3.39 9.97
C ASP A 139 -10.73 -1.91 10.29
N PHE A 140 -10.58 -1.07 9.26
CA PHE A 140 -10.27 0.36 9.38
C PHE A 140 -8.95 0.63 10.10
N ARG A 141 -7.99 -0.30 10.06
CA ARG A 141 -6.62 -0.05 10.54
C ARG A 141 -5.83 0.69 9.48
N ALA A 142 -5.02 1.64 9.92
CA ALA A 142 -4.23 2.47 9.01
C ALA A 142 -2.95 1.73 8.59
N LYS A 143 -2.66 1.76 7.28
CA LYS A 143 -1.46 1.20 6.64
C LYS A 143 -0.77 2.27 5.81
N ILE A 144 0.42 2.69 6.22
CA ILE A 144 1.23 3.67 5.49
C ILE A 144 1.80 3.02 4.23
N THR A 145 1.70 3.70 3.09
CA THR A 145 2.13 3.22 1.77
C THR A 145 2.95 4.27 1.02
N ASN A 146 3.49 3.88 -0.14
CA ASN A 146 4.25 4.72 -1.06
C ASN A 146 5.60 5.20 -0.50
N PHE A 147 6.54 4.27 -0.37
CA PHE A 147 7.87 4.50 0.20
C PHE A 147 8.92 4.88 -0.85
N ALA A 148 8.53 5.18 -2.08
CA ALA A 148 9.45 5.55 -3.17
C ALA A 148 10.41 6.70 -2.80
N LEU A 149 9.95 7.66 -1.99
CA LEU A 149 10.75 8.81 -1.54
C LEU A 149 11.41 8.60 -0.18
N ALA A 150 11.16 7.46 0.48
CA ALA A 150 11.73 7.18 1.78
C ALA A 150 13.26 7.02 1.70
N ARG A 151 13.96 7.46 2.75
CA ARG A 151 15.42 7.42 2.81
C ARG A 151 15.88 7.04 4.22
N SER A 152 16.95 6.26 4.28
CA SER A 152 17.72 6.09 5.50
C SER A 152 18.37 7.40 5.92
N THR A 153 18.44 7.66 7.22
CA THR A 153 19.25 8.73 7.82
C THR A 153 20.54 8.18 8.37
#